data_AF-A0A2T6DHG8-F1
#
_entry.id   AF-A0A2T6DHG8-F1
#
_cell.length_a   1.000
_cell.length_b   1.000
_cell.length_c   1.000
_cell.angle_alpha   90.00
_cell.angle_beta   90.00
_cell.angle_gamma   90.00
#
_symmetry.space_group_name_H-M   'P 1'
#
loop_
_entity.id
_entity.type
_entity.pdbx_description
1 polymer ?
#
loop_
_entity_poly.entity_id
_entity_poly.type
_entity_poly.pdbx_seq_one_letter_code
_entity_poly.pdbx_strand_id
1 'polypeptide(L)' 'MSPDLVLRVFFTTLFILNLIGGVYLYRNNERFFGRDAGFHTDTRGAQEYNMLQVWATWLHIALLTGAFAIFL' A
#
# COMPACT_ATOMS: atom_id res chain seq x y z
N MET A 1 28.97 7.51 10.39
CA MET A 1 27.85 7.36 9.44
C MET A 1 27.11 8.68 9.46
N SER A 2 26.95 9.35 8.33
CA SER A 2 26.24 10.63 8.29
C SER A 2 24.73 10.39 8.50
N PRO A 3 24.03 11.28 9.21
CA PRO A 3 22.62 11.08 9.57
C PRO A 3 21.69 10.96 8.35
N ASP A 4 22.05 11.60 7.24
CA ASP A 4 21.39 11.47 5.93
C ASP A 4 21.42 10.03 5.39
N LEU A 5 22.59 9.39 5.39
CA LEU A 5 22.76 8.01 4.93
C LEU A 5 21.90 7.03 5.72
N VAL A 6 21.78 7.22 7.04
CA VAL A 6 20.92 6.38 7.89
C VAL A 6 19.45 6.55 7.51
N LEU A 7 19.00 7.80 7.33
CA LEU A 7 17.64 8.12 6.91
C LEU A 7 17.31 7.54 5.54
N ARG A 8 18.23 7.66 4.58
CA ARG A 8 18.07 7.16 3.22
C ARG A 8 17.93 5.65 3.19
N VAL A 9 18.76 4.92 3.95
CA VAL A 9 18.67 3.46 4.07
C VAL A 9 17.36 3.04 4.71
N PHE A 10 16.92 3.77 5.75
CA PHE A 10 15.64 3.51 6.41
C PHE A 10 14.45 3.70 5.46
N PHE A 11 14.37 4.83 4.76
CA PHE A 11 13.30 5.09 3.78
C PHE A 11 13.34 4.16 2.58
N THR A 12 14.54 3.78 2.11
CA THR A 12 14.70 2.78 1.06
C THR A 12 14.15 1.42 1.50
N THR A 13 14.44 1.01 2.74
CA THR A 13 13.92 -0.25 3.29
C THR A 13 12.40 -0.20 3.41
N LEU A 14 11.84 0.89 3.93
CA LEU A 14 10.38 1.08 4.01
C LEU A 14 9.72 1.07 2.63
N PHE A 15 10.34 1.70 1.63
CA PHE A 15 9.84 1.69 0.26
C PHE A 15 9.80 0.27 -0.32
N ILE A 16 10.87 -0.51 -0.16
CA ILE A 16 10.92 -1.90 -0.60
C ILE A 16 9.83 -2.73 0.10
N LEU A 17 9.69 -2.62 1.42
CA LEU A 17 8.65 -3.32 2.17
C LEU A 17 7.25 -2.91 1.70
N ASN A 18 7.02 -1.64 1.41
CA ASN A 18 5.75 -1.13 0.89
C ASN A 18 5.43 -1.68 -0.51
N LEU A 19 6.44 -1.82 -1.38
CA LEU A 19 6.28 -2.45 -2.69
C LEU A 19 5.91 -3.94 -2.55
N ILE A 20 6.59 -4.67 -1.66
CA ILE A 20 6.26 -6.07 -1.36
C ILE A 20 4.84 -6.17 -0.83
N GLY A 21 4.43 -5.26 0.08
CA GLY A 21 3.07 -5.16 0.58
C GLY A 21 2.04 -4.93 -0.53
N GLY A 22 2.35 -4.07 -1.50
CA GLY A 22 1.50 -3.82 -2.67
C GLY A 22 1.35 -5.06 -3.57
N VAL A 23 2.45 -5.77 -3.83
CA VAL A 23 2.42 -7.04 -4.58
C VAL A 23 1.61 -8.09 -3.82
N TYR A 24 1.75 -8.17 -2.51
CA TYR A 24 0.95 -9.08 -1.67
C TYR A 24 -0.53 -8.72 -1.71
N LEU A 25 -0.89 -7.43 -1.62
CA LEU A 25 -2.26 -6.94 -1.75
C LEU A 25 -2.83 -7.30 -3.13
N TYR A 26 -2.06 -7.10 -4.20
CA TYR A 26 -2.45 -7.45 -5.57
C TYR A 26 -2.74 -8.95 -5.72
N ARG A 27 -1.86 -9.81 -5.22
CA ARG A 27 -2.01 -11.27 -5.31
C ARG A 27 -3.17 -11.81 -4.48
N ASN A 28 -3.55 -11.11 -3.41
CA ASN A 28 -4.62 -11.48 -2.51
C ASN A 28 -5.84 -10.56 -2.64
N ASN A 29 -5.98 -9.87 -3.77
CA ASN A 29 -7.03 -8.87 -3.97
C ASN A 29 -8.42 -9.48 -3.79
N GLU A 30 -8.67 -10.66 -4.37
CA GLU A 30 -9.91 -11.41 -4.18
C GLU A 30 -10.11 -11.93 -2.75
N ARG A 31 -9.05 -12.09 -1.97
CA ARG A 31 -9.17 -12.51 -0.56
C ARG A 31 -9.52 -11.35 0.36
N PHE A 32 -9.01 -10.16 0.07
CA PHE A 32 -9.23 -8.96 0.90
C PHE A 32 -10.47 -8.17 0.48
N PHE A 33 -10.76 -8.15 -0.81
CA PHE A 33 -11.84 -7.37 -1.41
C PHE A 33 -12.83 -8.27 -2.15
N GLY A 34 -12.70 -9.59 -2.05
CA GLY A 34 -13.72 -10.51 -2.54
C GLY A 34 -15.00 -10.39 -1.73
N ARG A 35 -16.10 -10.76 -2.36
CA ARG A 35 -17.42 -10.62 -1.77
C ARG A 35 -17.68 -11.77 -0.81
N ASP A 36 -17.67 -11.50 0.48
CA ASP A 36 -18.10 -12.49 1.47
C ASP A 36 -19.59 -12.77 1.27
N ALA A 37 -19.91 -14.01 0.88
CA ALA A 37 -21.29 -14.45 0.67
C ALA A 37 -22.17 -14.35 1.94
N GLY A 38 -21.56 -14.19 3.12
CA GLY A 38 -22.23 -14.11 4.41
C GLY A 38 -22.61 -12.71 4.91
N PHE A 39 -22.01 -11.63 4.40
CA PHE A 39 -22.26 -10.27 4.88
C PHE A 39 -22.94 -9.42 3.79
N HIS A 40 -24.26 -9.50 3.75
CA HIS A 40 -25.14 -8.76 2.83
C HIS A 40 -25.33 -7.29 3.26
N THR A 41 -24.26 -6.56 3.57
CA THR A 41 -24.38 -5.15 4.01
C THR A 41 -23.72 -4.15 3.06
N ASP A 42 -22.74 -4.54 2.26
CA ASP A 42 -22.12 -3.63 1.28
C ASP A 42 -22.72 -3.78 -0.12
N THR A 43 -23.22 -2.67 -0.65
CA THR A 43 -23.57 -2.56 -2.07
C THR A 43 -22.29 -2.68 -2.92
N ARG A 44 -22.42 -3.14 -4.16
CA ARG A 44 -21.27 -3.31 -5.07
C ARG A 44 -20.40 -2.05 -5.18
N GLY A 45 -21.02 -0.86 -5.13
CA GLY A 45 -20.30 0.41 -5.16
C GLY A 45 -19.49 0.71 -3.89
N ALA A 46 -19.98 0.32 -2.70
CA ALA A 46 -19.25 0.53 -1.45
C ALA A 46 -17.97 -0.33 -1.39
N GLN A 47 -18.05 -1.57 -1.90
CA GLN A 47 -16.92 -2.48 -1.99
C GLN A 47 -15.86 -2.00 -2.99
N GLU A 48 -16.28 -1.58 -4.18
CA GLU A 48 -15.39 -0.99 -5.19
C GLU A 48 -14.73 0.30 -4.66
N TYR A 49 -15.49 1.14 -3.93
CA TYR A 49 -14.96 2.35 -3.30
C TYR A 49 -13.91 2.04 -2.22
N ASN A 50 -14.17 1.07 -1.34
CA ASN A 50 -13.22 0.68 -0.30
C ASN A 50 -11.93 0.10 -0.90
N MET A 51 -12.05 -0.74 -1.94
CA MET A 51 -10.90 -1.22 -2.70
C MET A 51 -10.09 -0.05 -3.29
N LEU A 52 -10.75 0.89 -3.97
CA LEU A 52 -10.08 2.08 -4.53
C LEU A 52 -9.40 2.92 -3.44
N GLN A 53 -10.02 3.06 -2.26
CA GLN A 53 -9.46 3.79 -1.14
C GLN A 53 -8.17 3.12 -0.64
N VAL A 54 -8.15 1.79 -0.46
CA VAL A 54 -6.94 1.08 -0.03
C VAL A 54 -5.83 1.20 -1.08
N TRP A 55 -6.14 1.06 -2.37
CA TRP A 55 -5.17 1.25 -3.45
C TRP A 55 -4.64 2.69 -3.51
N ALA A 56 -5.51 3.67 -3.33
CA ALA A 56 -5.12 5.08 -3.27
C ALA A 56 -4.19 5.34 -2.08
N THR A 57 -4.53 4.85 -0.89
CA THR A 57 -3.69 5.00 0.31
C THR A 57 -2.33 4.32 0.13
N TRP A 58 -2.29 3.09 -0.40
CA TRP A 58 -1.05 2.40 -0.69
C TRP A 58 -0.18 3.20 -1.67
N LEU A 59 -0.77 3.79 -2.71
CA LEU A 59 -0.06 4.60 -3.70
C LEU A 59 0.52 5.88 -3.07
N HIS A 60 -0.21 6.56 -2.18
CA HIS A 60 0.32 7.71 -1.44
C HIS A 60 1.54 7.33 -0.60
N ILE A 61 1.48 6.20 0.11
CA ILE A 61 2.60 5.70 0.91
C ILE A 61 3.79 5.33 0.02
N ALA A 62 3.55 4.71 -1.14
CA ALA A 62 4.58 4.35 -2.10
C ALA A 62 5.30 5.60 -2.65
N LEU A 63 4.54 6.62 -3.05
CA LEU A 63 5.10 7.87 -3.54
C LEU A 63 5.90 8.60 -2.47
N LEU A 64 5.38 8.66 -1.23
CA LEU A 64 6.05 9.35 -0.14
C LEU A 64 7.37 8.66 0.22
N THR A 65 7.33 7.34 0.44
CA THR A 65 8.53 6.56 0.80
C THR A 65 9.54 6.51 -0.34
N GLY A 66 9.09 6.44 -1.59
CA GLY A 66 9.95 6.52 -2.77
C GLY A 66 10.61 7.89 -2.95
N ALA A 67 9.86 8.97 -2.76
CA ALA A 67 10.40 10.33 -2.81
C ALA A 67 11.49 10.52 -1.75
N PHE A 68 11.24 10.12 -0.50
CA PHE A 68 12.24 10.20 0.55
C PHE A 68 13.45 9.27 0.31
N ALA A 69 13.27 8.08 -0.27
CA ALA A 69 14.39 7.22 -0.61
C ALA A 69 15.31 7.80 -1.71
N ILE A 70 14.76 8.60 -2.62
CA ILE A 70 15.49 9.19 -3.75
C ILE A 70 16.13 10.54 -3.38
N PHE A 71 15.41 11.40 -2.65
CA PHE A 71 15.77 12.80 -2.42
C PHE A 71 16.49 13.09 -1.08
N LEU A 72 16.44 12.17 -0.09
CA LEU A 72 17.36 12.15 1.06
C LEU A 72 18.62 11.35 0.71
#